data_AF-A0A9K3Y690-F1
#
_entry.id   AF-A0A9K3Y690-F1
#
_cell.length_a   1.000
_cell.length_b   1.000
_cell.length_c   1.000
_cell.angle_alpha   90.00
_cell.angle_beta   90.00
_cell.angle_gamma   90.00
#
_symmetry.space_group_name_H-M   'P 1'
#
loop_
_entity.id
_entity.type
_entity.pdbx_description
1 polymer ?
#
loop_
_entity_poly.entity_id
_entity_poly.type
_entity_poly.pdbx_seq_one_letter_code
_entity_poly.pdbx_strand_id
1 'polypeptide(L)'
;METQIIYPYINKATKLAFLFNDLNKQYQGTALFNKNYDTLDIYGELIDKKEIILPENIVKKNFDYFNNKQYWQTPPMFSAIKIKGQKMYNLARKQKHIDIPPRKVTISNLKLISYNPHKQEAKFQVDVSKGTYIRSLRAPKRPKFRAI
;
A
#
# COMPACT_ATOMS: atom_id res chain seq x y z
N MET A 1 7.90 -8.57 -1.27
CA MET A 1 7.75 -9.49 -0.12
C MET A 1 7.45 -8.65 1.08
N GLU A 2 6.41 -8.95 1.83
CA GLU A 2 6.13 -8.27 3.10
C GLU A 2 6.34 -9.29 4.22
N THR A 3 7.09 -8.91 5.25
CA THR A 3 7.19 -9.67 6.49
C THR A 3 6.25 -8.99 7.48
N GLN A 4 5.22 -9.71 7.94
CA GLN A 4 4.22 -9.20 8.86
C GLN A 4 4.21 -10.05 10.15
N ILE A 5 4.01 -9.40 11.29
CA ILE A 5 3.71 -10.10 12.54
C ILE A 5 2.32 -10.74 12.40
N ILE A 6 2.29 -12.06 12.47
CA ILE A 6 1.06 -12.85 12.50
C ILE A 6 0.83 -13.30 13.94
N TYR A 7 -0.37 -13.08 14.45
CA TYR A 7 -0.79 -13.60 15.75
C TYR A 7 -1.55 -14.92 15.53
N PRO A 8 -0.90 -16.09 15.69
CA PRO A 8 -1.60 -17.37 15.59
C PRO A 8 -2.47 -17.58 16.83
N TYR A 9 -3.79 -17.57 16.64
CA TYR A 9 -4.73 -17.93 17.69
C TYR A 9 -5.04 -19.42 17.61
N ILE A 10 -4.93 -20.13 18.74
CA ILE A 10 -5.15 -21.57 18.82
C ILE A 10 -6.33 -21.85 19.76
N ASN A 11 -7.19 -22.82 19.41
CA ASN A 11 -8.33 -23.28 20.22
C ASN A 11 -9.29 -22.13 20.62
N LYS A 12 -9.51 -21.93 21.92
CA LYS A 12 -10.42 -20.91 22.45
C LYS A 12 -9.91 -19.48 22.21
N ALA A 13 -8.60 -19.28 22.03
CA ALA A 13 -8.02 -17.96 21.77
C ALA A 13 -8.53 -17.35 20.45
N THR A 14 -8.99 -18.17 19.50
CA THR A 14 -9.59 -17.71 18.23
C THR A 14 -10.81 -16.81 18.47
N LYS A 15 -11.53 -17.01 19.59
CA LYS A 15 -12.66 -16.15 19.99
C LYS A 15 -12.25 -14.73 20.33
N LEU A 16 -10.96 -14.48 20.63
CA LEU A 16 -10.42 -13.17 20.97
C LEU A 16 -9.76 -12.45 19.78
N ALA A 17 -9.71 -13.08 18.59
CA ALA A 17 -9.05 -12.52 17.41
C ALA A 17 -9.59 -11.14 17.00
N PHE A 18 -10.88 -10.86 17.28
CA PHE A 18 -11.50 -9.58 16.96
C PHE A 18 -10.84 -8.39 17.67
N LEU A 19 -10.27 -8.60 18.87
CA LEU A 19 -9.59 -7.55 19.65
C LEU A 19 -8.37 -6.98 18.92
N PHE A 20 -7.70 -7.80 18.09
CA PHE A 20 -6.47 -7.42 17.40
C PHE A 20 -6.71 -6.97 15.95
N ASN A 21 -7.83 -7.40 15.34
CA ASN A 21 -8.19 -7.00 13.98
C ASN A 21 -8.30 -5.47 13.82
N ASP A 22 -8.70 -4.79 14.90
CA ASP A 22 -9.01 -3.37 14.89
C ASP A 22 -7.85 -2.45 15.25
N LEU A 23 -6.70 -3.01 15.61
CA LEU A 23 -5.51 -2.24 15.94
C LEU A 23 -4.96 -1.49 14.72
N ASN A 24 -4.29 -0.37 14.96
CA ASN A 24 -3.48 0.28 13.93
C ASN A 24 -2.22 -0.55 13.66
N LYS A 25 -1.62 -0.38 12.47
CA LYS A 25 -0.46 -1.15 12.04
C LYS A 25 0.68 -0.20 11.68
N GLN A 26 1.89 -0.59 12.02
CA GLN A 26 3.12 0.05 11.56
C GLN A 26 3.81 -0.84 10.53
N TYR A 27 4.35 -0.22 9.48
CA TYR A 27 5.13 -0.92 8.46
C TYR A 27 6.43 -0.17 8.21
N GLN A 28 7.46 -0.92 7.83
CA GLN A 28 8.69 -0.39 7.23
C GLN A 28 8.88 -1.01 5.86
N GLY A 29 9.34 -0.22 4.90
CA GLY A 29 9.51 -0.68 3.53
C GLY A 29 10.38 0.23 2.69
N THR A 30 10.60 -0.21 1.45
CA THR A 30 11.30 0.55 0.42
C THR A 30 10.34 0.80 -0.74
N ALA A 31 10.10 2.07 -1.05
CA ALA A 31 9.38 2.48 -2.25
C ALA A 31 10.37 2.63 -3.40
N LEU A 32 10.05 2.03 -4.55
CA LEU A 32 10.79 2.21 -5.80
C LEU A 32 10.04 3.22 -6.66
N PHE A 33 10.70 4.30 -7.08
CA PHE A 33 10.11 5.25 -8.02
C PHE A 33 10.43 4.85 -9.47
N ASN A 34 9.61 5.38 -10.39
CA ASN A 34 9.73 5.17 -11.83
C ASN A 34 9.58 3.73 -12.33
N LYS A 35 9.09 2.81 -11.51
CA LYS A 35 8.77 1.43 -11.90
C LYS A 35 7.35 1.12 -11.46
N ASN A 36 6.50 0.73 -12.41
CA ASN A 36 5.13 0.32 -12.14
C ASN A 36 4.99 -1.16 -12.46
N TYR A 37 4.47 -1.92 -11.49
CA TYR A 37 4.22 -3.35 -11.61
C TYR A 37 2.72 -3.62 -11.56
N ASP A 38 2.25 -4.64 -12.26
CA ASP A 38 0.83 -5.03 -12.31
C ASP A 38 0.25 -5.43 -10.95
N THR A 39 1.06 -6.06 -10.10
CA THR A 39 0.72 -6.42 -8.72
C THR A 39 0.98 -5.32 -7.70
N LEU A 40 1.52 -4.17 -8.13
CA LEU A 40 2.02 -3.09 -7.27
C LEU A 40 3.15 -3.50 -6.32
N ASP A 41 3.89 -4.56 -6.66
CA ASP A 41 5.11 -4.98 -5.98
C ASP A 41 6.10 -5.62 -6.96
N ILE A 42 7.35 -5.83 -6.51
CA ILE A 42 8.45 -6.35 -7.34
C ILE A 42 8.27 -7.79 -7.84
N TYR A 43 7.20 -8.49 -7.43
CA TYR A 43 6.90 -9.84 -7.92
C TYR A 43 5.95 -9.84 -9.12
N GLY A 44 5.37 -8.68 -9.45
CA GLY A 44 4.59 -8.50 -10.66
C GLY A 44 5.45 -8.36 -11.91
N GLU A 45 4.78 -8.25 -13.04
CA GLU A 45 5.39 -7.88 -14.30
C GLU A 45 5.55 -6.35 -14.37
N LEU A 46 6.70 -5.90 -14.86
CA LEU A 46 6.97 -4.47 -15.06
C LEU A 46 6.13 -3.96 -16.23
N ILE A 47 5.13 -3.11 -15.94
CA ILE A 47 4.24 -2.52 -16.95
C ILE A 47 4.85 -1.25 -17.54
N ASP A 48 5.46 -0.41 -16.71
CA ASP A 48 5.93 0.91 -17.11
C ASP A 48 7.21 1.27 -16.35
N LYS A 49 8.17 1.86 -17.07
CA LYS A 49 9.43 2.35 -16.54
C LYS A 49 9.66 3.77 -17.04
N LYS A 50 10.09 4.65 -16.13
CA LYS A 50 10.51 6.01 -16.45
C LYS A 50 11.94 6.25 -15.99
N GLU A 51 12.54 7.30 -16.52
CA GLU A 51 13.89 7.74 -16.14
C GLU A 51 13.82 9.21 -15.71
N ILE A 52 13.10 9.46 -14.61
CA ILE A 52 12.94 10.78 -14.02
C ILE A 52 13.76 10.81 -12.73
N ILE A 53 14.67 11.77 -12.62
CA ILE A 53 15.36 12.01 -11.35
C ILE A 53 14.42 12.80 -10.46
N LEU A 54 13.92 12.18 -9.39
CA LEU A 54 13.16 12.91 -8.37
C LEU A 54 14.12 13.61 -7.42
N PRO A 55 14.04 14.95 -7.28
CA PRO A 55 14.81 15.66 -6.28
C PRO A 55 14.39 15.24 -4.87
N GLU A 56 15.35 15.09 -3.95
CA GLU A 56 15.08 14.66 -2.58
C GLU A 56 14.07 15.57 -1.85
N ASN A 57 14.15 16.88 -2.07
CA ASN A 57 13.21 17.84 -1.48
C ASN A 57 11.76 17.60 -1.94
N ILE A 58 11.55 17.15 -3.17
CA ILE A 58 10.23 16.77 -3.70
C ILE A 58 9.76 15.48 -3.04
N VAL A 59 10.63 14.48 -2.92
CA VAL A 59 10.30 13.23 -2.22
C VAL A 59 9.89 13.53 -0.78
N LYS A 60 10.72 14.26 -0.04
CA LYS A 60 10.44 14.66 1.34
C LYS A 60 9.11 15.40 1.48
N LYS A 61 8.84 16.40 0.64
CA LYS A 61 7.55 17.12 0.63
C LYS A 61 6.35 16.21 0.39
N ASN A 62 6.50 15.20 -0.47
CA ASN A 62 5.42 14.23 -0.70
C ASN A 62 5.20 13.33 0.53
N PHE A 63 6.28 12.88 1.19
CA PHE A 63 6.16 12.12 2.44
C PHE A 63 5.45 12.95 3.53
N ASP A 64 5.87 14.20 3.71
CA ASP A 64 5.26 15.12 4.68
C ASP A 64 3.78 15.39 4.38
N TYR A 65 3.40 15.42 3.10
CA TYR A 65 2.01 15.64 2.70
C TYR A 65 1.06 14.56 3.22
N PHE A 66 1.49 13.30 3.32
CA PHE A 66 0.65 12.19 3.80
C PHE A 66 0.53 12.10 5.32
N ASN A 67 1.33 12.86 6.07
CA ASN A 67 1.22 12.88 7.52
C ASN A 67 -0.16 13.37 7.96
N ASN A 68 -0.77 12.65 8.89
CA ASN A 68 -2.10 12.91 9.42
C ASN A 68 -3.19 13.04 8.33
N LYS A 69 -3.05 12.32 7.20
CA LYS A 69 -4.02 12.34 6.12
C LYS A 69 -4.98 11.19 6.16
N GLN A 70 -6.20 11.50 5.72
CA GLN A 70 -7.24 10.53 5.45
C GLN A 70 -7.66 10.65 4.00
N TYR A 71 -7.79 9.51 3.31
CA TYR A 71 -8.22 9.48 1.92
C TYR A 71 -8.93 8.17 1.57
N TRP A 72 -9.55 8.16 0.38
CA TRP A 72 -10.22 6.98 -0.16
C TRP A 72 -9.22 6.15 -0.97
N GLN A 73 -8.92 4.96 -0.48
CA GLN A 73 -8.04 4.00 -1.14
C GLN A 73 -8.88 2.93 -1.83
N THR A 74 -8.60 2.68 -3.11
CA THR A 74 -9.08 1.49 -3.82
C THR A 74 -8.13 0.34 -3.52
N PRO A 75 -8.59 -0.76 -2.91
CA PRO A 75 -7.77 -1.94 -2.68
C PRO A 75 -7.16 -2.51 -3.98
N PRO A 76 -5.98 -3.13 -3.92
CA PRO A 76 -5.37 -3.77 -5.08
C PRO A 76 -6.21 -4.99 -5.51
N MET A 77 -6.26 -5.24 -6.82
CA MET A 77 -7.03 -6.34 -7.42
C MET A 77 -6.69 -7.70 -6.78
N PHE A 78 -5.41 -7.93 -6.50
CA PHE A 78 -4.92 -9.09 -5.75
C PHE A 78 -5.02 -8.86 -4.23
N SER A 79 -6.23 -9.03 -3.70
CA SER A 79 -6.47 -9.03 -2.25
C SER A 79 -7.46 -10.11 -1.80
N ALA A 80 -7.48 -10.35 -0.49
CA ALA A 80 -8.36 -11.34 0.16
C ALA A 80 -9.81 -10.83 0.36
N ILE A 81 -10.16 -9.63 -0.12
CA ILE A 81 -11.51 -9.08 -0.01
C ILE A 81 -12.49 -10.03 -0.69
N LYS A 82 -13.68 -10.19 -0.11
CA LYS A 82 -14.79 -10.91 -0.76
C LYS A 82 -15.75 -9.92 -1.41
N ILE A 83 -16.10 -10.16 -2.66
CA ILE A 83 -17.15 -9.44 -3.40
C ILE A 83 -18.20 -10.48 -3.80
N LYS A 84 -19.47 -10.26 -3.42
CA LYS A 84 -20.58 -11.20 -3.65
C LYS A 84 -20.24 -12.66 -3.24
N GLY A 85 -19.62 -12.82 -2.07
CA GLY A 85 -19.24 -14.13 -1.52
C GLY A 85 -17.96 -14.76 -2.08
N GLN A 86 -17.40 -14.24 -3.18
CA GLN A 86 -16.17 -14.78 -3.80
C GLN A 86 -14.95 -13.92 -3.46
N LYS A 87 -13.80 -14.56 -3.22
CA LYS A 87 -12.53 -13.83 -2.99
C LYS A 87 -12.09 -13.11 -4.26
N MET A 88 -11.68 -11.85 -4.14
CA MET A 88 -11.39 -10.96 -5.25
C MET A 88 -10.21 -11.45 -6.11
N TYR A 89 -9.17 -12.03 -5.51
CA TYR A 89 -8.08 -12.62 -6.29
C TYR A 89 -8.53 -13.79 -7.19
N ASN A 90 -9.57 -14.54 -6.81
CA ASN A 90 -10.13 -15.61 -7.67
C ASN A 90 -10.84 -15.02 -8.89
N LEU A 91 -11.48 -13.86 -8.72
CA LEU A 91 -12.16 -13.15 -9.79
C LEU A 91 -11.15 -12.45 -10.72
N ALA A 92 -10.08 -11.88 -10.15
CA ALA A 92 -8.98 -11.26 -10.88
C ALA A 92 -8.32 -12.22 -11.89
N ARG A 93 -8.04 -13.46 -11.47
CA ARG A 93 -7.49 -14.52 -12.33
C ARG A 93 -8.42 -14.93 -13.49
N LYS A 94 -9.71 -14.62 -13.39
CA LYS A 94 -10.71 -14.91 -14.43
C LYS A 94 -10.92 -13.74 -15.41
N GLN A 95 -10.07 -12.70 -15.35
CA GLN A 95 -10.14 -11.49 -16.18
C GLN A 95 -11.51 -10.78 -16.19
N LYS A 96 -12.33 -11.00 -15.16
CA LYS A 96 -13.60 -10.28 -15.03
C LYS A 96 -13.30 -8.89 -14.46
N HIS A 97 -13.80 -7.85 -15.13
CA HIS A 97 -13.77 -6.49 -14.57
C HIS A 97 -14.64 -6.47 -13.30
N ILE A 98 -14.09 -5.96 -12.20
CA ILE A 98 -14.78 -5.89 -10.91
C ILE A 98 -14.66 -4.47 -10.39
N ASP A 99 -15.80 -3.85 -10.08
CA ASP A 99 -15.81 -2.59 -9.38
C ASP A 99 -15.45 -2.81 -7.92
N ILE A 100 -14.27 -2.31 -7.53
CA ILE A 100 -13.75 -2.44 -6.17
C ILE A 100 -14.15 -1.18 -5.40
N PRO A 101 -15.03 -1.29 -4.38
CA PRO A 101 -15.46 -0.12 -3.61
C PRO A 101 -14.25 0.47 -2.86
N PRO A 102 -14.02 1.79 -2.96
CA PRO A 102 -12.97 2.44 -2.19
C PRO A 102 -13.31 2.41 -0.70
N ARG A 103 -12.27 2.41 0.13
CA ARG A 103 -12.39 2.47 1.60
C ARG A 103 -11.62 3.65 2.15
N LYS A 104 -12.13 4.23 3.23
CA LYS A 104 -11.46 5.31 3.94
C LYS A 104 -10.29 4.74 4.76
N VAL A 105 -9.10 5.28 4.56
CA VAL A 105 -7.88 4.91 5.30
C VAL A 105 -7.21 6.14 5.87
N THR A 106 -6.53 5.99 7.00
CA THR A 106 -5.81 7.06 7.69
C THR A 106 -4.34 6.69 7.77
N ILE A 107 -3.47 7.62 7.38
CA ILE A 107 -2.04 7.61 7.67
C ILE A 107 -1.84 8.57 8.84
N SER A 108 -1.57 8.04 10.02
CA SER A 108 -1.29 8.88 11.19
C SER A 108 0.12 9.45 11.13
N ASN A 109 1.08 8.68 10.61
CA ASN A 109 2.46 9.11 10.49
C ASN A 109 3.13 8.37 9.34
N LEU A 110 3.91 9.08 8.54
CA LEU A 110 4.70 8.62 7.42
C LEU A 110 6.05 9.32 7.49
N LYS A 111 7.09 8.56 7.82
CA LYS A 111 8.45 9.05 7.97
C LYS A 111 9.32 8.54 6.83
N LEU A 112 9.95 9.46 6.12
CA LEU A 112 11.07 9.14 5.22
C LEU A 112 12.31 8.84 6.09
N ILE A 113 12.85 7.62 5.98
CA ILE A 113 14.05 7.19 6.72
C ILE A 113 15.30 7.56 5.93
N SER A 114 15.31 7.29 4.62
CA SER A 114 16.40 7.64 3.72
C SER A 114 15.91 7.65 2.27
N TYR A 115 16.60 8.39 1.42
CA TYR A 115 16.35 8.41 -0.01
C TYR A 115 17.67 8.23 -0.78
N ASN A 116 17.67 7.32 -1.76
CA ASN A 116 18.79 7.11 -2.67
C ASN A 116 18.41 7.69 -4.05
N PRO A 117 18.95 8.86 -4.46
CA PRO A 117 18.62 9.48 -5.74
C PRO A 117 19.17 8.71 -6.95
N HIS A 118 20.27 7.97 -6.80
CA HIS A 118 20.82 7.17 -7.91
C HIS A 118 19.94 5.97 -8.25
N LYS A 119 19.39 5.32 -7.21
CA LYS A 119 18.49 4.17 -7.38
C LYS A 119 17.02 4.56 -7.46
N GLN A 120 16.68 5.80 -7.14
CA GLN A 120 15.31 6.28 -7.02
C GLN A 120 14.51 5.43 -6.01
N GLU A 121 15.08 5.23 -4.81
CA GLU A 121 14.53 4.38 -3.74
C GLU A 121 14.36 5.17 -2.45
N ALA A 122 13.19 5.09 -1.81
CA ALA A 122 12.93 5.69 -0.50
C ALA A 122 12.63 4.61 0.54
N LYS A 123 13.43 4.55 1.61
CA LYS A 123 13.09 3.76 2.80
C LYS A 123 12.17 4.56 3.70
N PHE A 124 11.13 3.93 4.24
CA PHE A 124 10.13 4.62 5.04
C PHE A 124 9.59 3.78 6.19
N GLN A 125 8.97 4.47 7.14
CA GLN A 125 8.12 3.90 8.18
C GLN A 125 6.75 4.57 8.11
N VAL A 126 5.68 3.81 8.25
CA VAL A 126 4.32 4.32 8.19
C VAL A 126 3.42 3.68 9.22
N ASP A 127 2.64 4.51 9.91
CA ASP A 127 1.59 4.14 10.85
C ASP A 127 0.23 4.39 10.18
N VAL A 128 -0.57 3.32 10.08
CA VAL A 128 -1.83 3.34 9.32
C VAL A 128 -2.98 2.70 10.07
N SER A 129 -4.20 3.12 9.72
CA SER A 129 -5.42 2.47 10.17
C SER A 129 -5.55 1.05 9.62
N LYS A 130 -6.38 0.23 10.27
CA LYS A 130 -6.74 -1.10 9.78
C LYS A 130 -7.22 -1.08 8.33
N GLY A 131 -6.86 -2.11 7.56
CA GLY A 131 -7.32 -2.29 6.19
C GLY A 131 -6.65 -1.40 5.15
N THR A 132 -5.59 -0.66 5.52
CA THR A 132 -4.75 0.09 4.59
C THR A 132 -3.82 -0.85 3.84
N TYR A 133 -3.79 -0.73 2.51
CA TYR A 133 -2.88 -1.47 1.64
C TYR A 133 -1.63 -0.64 1.38
N ILE A 134 -0.48 -1.08 1.91
CA ILE A 134 0.79 -0.36 1.74
C ILE A 134 1.21 -0.31 0.26
N ARG A 135 0.99 -1.40 -0.48
CA ARG A 135 1.21 -1.48 -1.93
C ARG A 135 0.38 -0.49 -2.76
N SER A 136 -0.70 0.04 -2.20
CA SER A 136 -1.57 1.02 -2.87
C SER A 136 -1.49 2.40 -2.22
N LEU A 137 -0.44 2.67 -1.44
CA LEU A 137 -0.12 4.03 -1.02
C LEU A 137 0.29 4.81 -2.27
N ARG A 138 -0.62 5.66 -2.71
CA ARG A 138 -0.40 6.55 -3.85
C ARG A 138 -0.83 7.94 -3.49
N ALA A 139 -0.19 8.91 -4.12
CA ALA A 139 -0.73 10.26 -4.05
C ALA A 139 -2.10 10.35 -4.71
N PRO A 140 -3.05 11.12 -4.13
CA PRO A 140 -4.27 11.45 -4.85
C PRO A 140 -3.87 12.05 -6.20
N LYS A 141 -4.52 11.57 -7.29
CA LYS A 141 -4.18 11.93 -8.67
C LYS A 141 -4.00 13.45 -8.79
N ARG A 142 -2.75 13.90 -8.88
CA ARG A 142 -2.40 15.25 -9.35
C ARG A 142 -1.91 15.10 -10.79
N PRO A 143 -2.41 15.91 -11.75
CA PRO A 143 -2.12 15.74 -13.17
C PRO A 143 -0.63 15.76 -13.53
N LYS A 144 0.25 16.28 -12.65
CA LYS A 144 1.70 16.36 -12.86
C LYS A 144 2.55 15.34 -12.08
N PHE A 145 1.96 14.53 -11.20
CA PHE A 145 2.70 13.55 -10.39
C PHE A 145 1.99 12.20 -10.41
N ARG A 146 2.50 11.30 -11.26
CA ARG A 146 2.26 9.86 -11.16
C ARG A 146 3.46 9.26 -10.42
N ALA A 147 3.43 9.31 -9.09
CA ALA A 147 4.25 8.42 -8.30
C ALA A 147 3.31 7.31 -7.81
N ILE A 148 3.43 6.17 -8.49
CA ILE A 148 2.77 4.87 -8.26
C ILE A 148 1.23 4.89 -8.44
#